data_AF-A0A124IS64-F1
#
_entry.id   AF-A0A124IS64-F1
#
_cell.length_a   1.000
_cell.length_b   1.000
_cell.length_c   1.000
_cell.angle_alpha   90.00
_cell.angle_beta   90.00
_cell.angle_gamma   90.00
#
_symmetry.space_group_name_H-M   'P 1'
#
loop_
_entity.id
_entity.type
_entity.pdbx_description
1 polymer ?
#
loop_
_entity_poly.entity_id
_entity_poly.type
_entity_poly.pdbx_seq_one_letter_code
_entity_poly.pdbx_strand_id
1 'polypeptide(L)'
;MPVQKRSLNILDLLAVVVELRELVGSILDKAYRMGESLLLRFRKGPEKYFVIANSHRFGLTSYILEHGAEGVSPLRKFIEDSRLGGIELLNFDRVVKLTLDEGYLVVELLEPWNVVYVGGDGLIKWVLRSYRGKDRVVNVGLEYKPPPQSFVNPIGNINDIMTALRNYDTVGRAIARGLGLGGEVANEVCARASIDCSSPVNSVDINSILSVVNQLINTINNGFLEPTIYYSNGLPITVTPIKFLSIKYDEVRQFRKFNEAVDEYFHEVEIREESQRRLVSVTGEIAKLEKSIDELMINIENFRRGSEELRTKAEVLLNWKYVIEELLGILRNYWSSYKDEFQELIKGMEYQGIKVKGFIPRNKVVTLDIGGITVSLPLNADVGDVINELFNRAKELERKAKSAEEAMNKLRERIEELKLESERLSASVRESSVRVIYGAREWFE
;
A
#
# COMPACT_ATOMS: atom_id res chain seq x y z
N MET A 1 13.35 16.17 -10.61
CA MET A 1 12.97 14.94 -11.35
C MET A 1 11.56 15.13 -11.88
N PRO A 2 11.24 14.75 -13.12
CA PRO A 2 9.88 14.77 -13.61
C PRO A 2 9.00 13.93 -12.66
N VAL A 3 7.82 14.45 -12.30
CA VAL A 3 6.86 13.70 -11.47
C VAL A 3 6.22 12.65 -12.37
N GLN A 4 6.25 11.38 -11.96
CA GLN A 4 5.59 10.29 -12.68
C GLN A 4 4.09 10.57 -12.83
N LYS A 5 3.56 10.43 -14.04
CA LYS A 5 2.15 10.65 -14.34
C LYS A 5 1.28 9.62 -13.62
N ARG A 6 0.40 10.10 -12.75
CA ARG A 6 -0.50 9.26 -11.94
C ARG A 6 -1.90 9.11 -12.53
N SER A 7 -2.35 10.04 -13.37
CA SER A 7 -3.65 9.95 -14.02
C SER A 7 -3.64 10.71 -15.33
N LEU A 8 -4.53 10.32 -16.25
CA LEU A 8 -4.74 11.00 -17.51
C LEU A 8 -5.22 12.44 -17.27
N ASN A 9 -4.59 13.39 -17.97
CA ASN A 9 -5.08 14.76 -18.06
C ASN A 9 -6.18 14.84 -19.14
N ILE A 10 -6.80 16.01 -19.29
CA ILE A 10 -7.93 16.18 -20.22
C ILE A 10 -7.55 16.02 -21.69
N LEU A 11 -6.34 16.41 -22.11
CA LEU A 11 -5.88 16.22 -23.47
C LEU A 11 -5.57 14.75 -23.77
N ASP A 12 -5.01 14.04 -22.80
CA ASP A 12 -4.84 12.58 -22.93
C ASP A 12 -6.20 11.90 -23.08
N LEU A 13 -7.16 12.24 -22.22
CA LEU A 13 -8.50 11.65 -22.25
C LEU A 13 -9.24 12.00 -23.55
N LEU A 14 -9.05 13.20 -24.09
CA LEU A 14 -9.57 13.59 -25.40
C LEU A 14 -9.02 12.67 -26.50
N ALA A 15 -7.71 12.43 -26.52
CA ALA A 15 -7.08 11.55 -27.50
C ALA A 15 -7.58 10.11 -27.39
N VAL A 16 -7.71 9.59 -26.16
CA VAL A 16 -8.31 8.28 -25.89
C VAL A 16 -9.73 8.22 -26.46
N VAL A 17 -10.57 9.21 -26.17
CA VAL A 17 -11.96 9.26 -26.63
C VAL A 17 -12.05 9.35 -28.16
N VAL A 18 -11.18 10.15 -28.80
CA VAL A 18 -11.11 10.26 -30.27
C VAL A 18 -10.86 8.91 -30.91
N GLU A 19 -9.88 8.15 -30.42
CA GLU A 19 -9.60 6.79 -30.94
C GLU A 19 -10.73 5.80 -30.60
N LEU A 20 -11.31 5.88 -29.41
CA LEU A 20 -12.40 4.99 -28.99
C LEU A 20 -13.70 5.20 -29.78
N ARG A 21 -13.86 6.31 -30.52
CA ARG A 21 -14.99 6.49 -31.45
C ARG A 21 -15.05 5.39 -32.51
N GLU A 22 -13.95 4.71 -32.81
CA GLU A 22 -13.95 3.52 -33.66
C GLU A 22 -14.86 2.41 -33.11
N LEU A 23 -15.16 2.38 -31.80
CA LEU A 23 -16.07 1.42 -31.19
C LEU A 23 -17.55 1.80 -31.33
N VAL A 24 -17.90 3.00 -31.81
CA VAL A 24 -19.30 3.37 -32.02
C VAL A 24 -19.99 2.35 -32.93
N GLY A 25 -21.19 1.92 -32.52
CA GLY A 25 -21.93 0.83 -33.14
C GLY A 25 -21.61 -0.57 -32.60
N SER A 26 -20.59 -0.73 -31.76
CA SER A 26 -20.31 -1.99 -31.05
C SER A 26 -21.38 -2.29 -29.98
N ILE A 27 -21.48 -3.55 -29.59
CA ILE A 27 -22.39 -4.04 -28.56
C ILE A 27 -21.61 -4.16 -27.25
N LEU A 28 -22.04 -3.46 -26.21
CA LEU A 28 -21.54 -3.64 -24.85
C LEU A 28 -22.17 -4.91 -24.28
N ASP A 29 -21.38 -5.97 -24.13
CA ASP A 29 -21.94 -7.29 -23.78
C ASP A 29 -21.69 -7.68 -22.33
N LYS A 30 -20.53 -7.34 -21.76
CA LYS A 30 -20.19 -7.69 -20.38
C LYS A 30 -19.46 -6.56 -19.69
N ALA A 31 -19.65 -6.49 -18.38
CA ALA A 31 -18.80 -5.73 -17.48
C ALA A 31 -18.22 -6.65 -16.41
N TYR A 32 -17.02 -6.33 -15.96
CA TYR A 32 -16.28 -7.06 -14.92
C TYR A 32 -15.62 -6.09 -13.96
N ARG A 33 -15.37 -6.54 -12.73
CA ARG A 33 -14.50 -5.83 -11.80
C ARG A 33 -13.13 -6.51 -11.78
N MET A 34 -12.07 -5.73 -11.93
CA MET A 34 -10.68 -6.19 -11.85
C MET A 34 -9.95 -5.33 -10.81
N GLY A 35 -9.86 -5.84 -9.59
CA GLY A 35 -9.40 -5.05 -8.44
C GLY A 35 -10.25 -3.79 -8.25
N GLU A 36 -9.59 -2.63 -8.33
CA GLU A 36 -10.22 -1.31 -8.27
C GLU A 36 -10.59 -0.74 -9.65
N SER A 37 -10.55 -1.56 -10.71
CA SER A 37 -10.93 -1.14 -12.06
C SER A 37 -12.25 -1.76 -12.51
N LEU A 38 -12.99 -1.04 -13.36
CA LEU A 38 -14.10 -1.57 -14.14
C LEU A 38 -13.58 -1.92 -15.54
N LEU A 39 -13.90 -3.12 -16.02
CA LEU A 39 -13.67 -3.56 -17.39
C LEU A 39 -14.99 -3.67 -18.13
N LEU A 40 -15.11 -3.01 -19.27
CA LEU A 40 -16.24 -3.09 -20.19
C LEU A 40 -15.81 -3.86 -21.43
N ARG A 41 -16.56 -4.88 -21.81
CA ARG A 41 -16.31 -5.69 -23.00
C ARG A 41 -17.28 -5.27 -24.10
N PHE A 42 -16.71 -4.88 -25.24
CA PHE A 42 -17.44 -4.51 -26.44
C PHE A 42 -17.22 -5.56 -27.53
N ARG A 43 -18.27 -5.88 -28.28
CA ARG A 43 -18.22 -6.73 -29.47
C ARG A 43 -18.50 -5.93 -30.72
N LYS A 44 -17.61 -6.02 -31.71
CA LYS A 44 -17.81 -5.44 -33.04
C LYS A 44 -17.64 -6.54 -34.08
N GLY A 45 -18.76 -7.13 -34.51
CA GLY A 45 -18.72 -8.36 -35.30
C GLY A 45 -18.11 -9.52 -34.48
N PRO A 46 -17.09 -10.23 -35.00
CA PRO A 46 -16.43 -11.31 -34.28
C PRO A 46 -15.35 -10.83 -33.31
N GLU A 47 -14.96 -9.56 -33.36
CA GLU A 47 -13.89 -8.99 -32.55
C GLU A 47 -14.40 -8.55 -31.18
N LYS A 48 -13.54 -8.74 -30.17
CA LYS A 48 -13.78 -8.31 -28.78
C LYS A 48 -12.78 -7.22 -28.42
N TYR A 49 -13.27 -6.19 -27.76
CA TYR A 49 -12.51 -5.05 -27.25
C TYR A 49 -12.79 -4.88 -25.77
N PHE A 50 -11.76 -4.58 -24.98
CA PHE A 50 -11.90 -4.35 -23.55
C PHE A 50 -11.50 -2.91 -23.24
N VAL A 51 -12.37 -2.19 -22.52
CA VAL A 51 -12.14 -0.83 -22.05
C VAL A 51 -12.00 -0.88 -20.54
N ILE A 52 -10.85 -0.45 -20.02
CA ILE A 52 -10.60 -0.32 -18.59
C ILE A 52 -10.94 1.09 -18.12
N ALA A 53 -11.47 1.20 -16.90
CA ALA A 53 -11.80 2.45 -16.24
C ALA A 53 -11.44 2.38 -14.75
N ASN A 54 -10.66 3.34 -14.26
CA ASN A 54 -10.36 3.54 -12.83
C ASN A 54 -10.02 5.02 -12.54
N SER A 55 -9.54 5.32 -11.33
CA SER A 55 -9.11 6.68 -10.93
C SER A 55 -7.96 7.26 -11.73
N HIS A 56 -7.22 6.44 -12.47
CA HIS A 56 -5.99 6.80 -13.16
C HIS A 56 -6.17 6.90 -14.67
N ARG A 57 -6.89 5.94 -15.27
CA ARG A 57 -7.04 5.82 -16.71
C ARG A 57 -8.43 5.37 -17.13
N PHE A 58 -8.74 5.73 -18.37
CA PHE A 58 -9.80 5.18 -19.18
C PHE A 58 -9.19 4.88 -20.56
N GLY A 59 -9.55 3.76 -21.19
CA GLY A 59 -8.99 3.40 -22.50
C GLY A 59 -9.10 1.92 -22.80
N LEU A 60 -8.70 1.52 -24.02
CA LEU A 60 -8.56 0.10 -24.36
C LEU A 60 -7.49 -0.56 -23.48
N THR A 61 -7.69 -1.83 -23.17
CA THR A 61 -6.65 -2.65 -22.53
C THR A 61 -6.51 -4.03 -23.17
N SER A 62 -5.27 -4.50 -23.21
CA SER A 62 -4.83 -5.84 -23.60
C SER A 62 -4.44 -6.70 -22.39
N TYR A 63 -4.39 -6.10 -21.19
CA TYR A 63 -3.99 -6.76 -19.95
C TYR A 63 -5.23 -7.14 -19.14
N ILE A 64 -5.70 -8.38 -19.35
CA ILE A 64 -6.90 -8.90 -18.69
C ILE A 64 -6.49 -10.05 -17.79
N LEU A 65 -6.86 -9.97 -16.51
CA LEU A 65 -6.68 -11.08 -15.58
C LEU A 65 -7.83 -12.09 -15.76
N GLU A 66 -7.49 -13.39 -15.83
CA GLU A 66 -8.44 -14.49 -16.07
C GLU A 66 -9.55 -14.62 -14.99
N HIS A 67 -9.38 -13.98 -13.84
CA HIS A 67 -10.28 -14.08 -12.68
C HIS A 67 -10.95 -12.75 -12.32
N GLY A 68 -11.51 -12.03 -13.30
CA GLY A 68 -12.35 -10.87 -13.03
C GLY A 68 -13.50 -11.24 -12.08
N ALA A 69 -13.58 -10.59 -10.92
CA ALA A 69 -14.58 -10.88 -9.90
C ALA A 69 -15.99 -10.49 -10.36
N GLU A 70 -16.98 -11.33 -10.04
CA GLU A 70 -18.38 -10.98 -10.12
C GLU A 70 -18.71 -9.89 -9.08
N GLY A 71 -19.00 -8.68 -9.53
CA GLY A 71 -19.35 -7.56 -8.65
C GLY A 71 -20.12 -6.42 -9.34
N VAL A 72 -20.45 -6.61 -10.62
CA VAL A 72 -21.17 -5.64 -11.46
C VAL A 72 -22.45 -6.24 -12.05
N SER A 73 -22.94 -7.34 -11.46
CA SER A 73 -24.17 -8.01 -11.87
C SER A 73 -25.38 -7.07 -11.94
N PRO A 74 -25.56 -6.09 -11.03
CA PRO A 74 -26.63 -5.10 -11.17
C PRO A 74 -26.44 -4.16 -12.37
N LEU A 75 -25.21 -3.78 -12.72
CA LEU A 75 -24.92 -2.95 -13.88
C LEU A 75 -25.25 -3.70 -15.18
N ARG A 76 -24.89 -4.99 -15.28
CA ARG A 76 -25.12 -5.82 -16.47
C ARG A 76 -26.59 -5.80 -16.92
N LYS A 77 -27.53 -5.82 -15.98
CA LYS A 77 -28.98 -5.72 -16.26
C LYS A 77 -29.38 -4.48 -17.09
N PHE A 78 -28.56 -3.43 -17.08
CA PHE A 78 -28.84 -2.17 -17.77
C PHE A 78 -27.99 -1.96 -19.02
N ILE A 79 -26.86 -2.65 -19.17
CA ILE A 79 -25.91 -2.39 -20.26
C ILE A 79 -25.72 -3.56 -21.21
N GLU A 80 -26.12 -4.77 -20.80
CA GLU A 80 -25.92 -5.99 -21.59
C GLU A 80 -26.72 -5.90 -22.89
N ASP A 81 -26.04 -6.24 -23.98
CA ASP A 81 -26.52 -6.14 -25.36
C ASP A 81 -26.91 -4.72 -25.83
N SER A 82 -26.59 -3.69 -25.06
CA SER A 82 -26.79 -2.30 -25.48
C SER A 82 -25.77 -1.88 -26.53
N ARG A 83 -26.21 -1.17 -27.57
CA ARG A 83 -25.34 -0.59 -28.59
C ARG A 83 -24.73 0.71 -28.13
N LEU A 84 -23.44 0.90 -28.38
CA LEU A 84 -22.75 2.15 -28.16
C LEU A 84 -23.11 3.16 -29.27
N GLY A 85 -23.86 4.20 -28.92
CA GLY A 85 -24.23 5.29 -29.82
C GLY A 85 -23.19 6.41 -29.92
N GLY A 86 -22.37 6.60 -28.90
CA GLY A 86 -21.35 7.67 -28.89
C GLY A 86 -20.47 7.66 -27.66
N ILE A 87 -19.29 8.26 -27.78
CA ILE A 87 -18.35 8.51 -26.68
C ILE A 87 -17.92 9.98 -26.74
N GLU A 88 -18.08 10.69 -25.63
CA GLU A 88 -17.75 12.11 -25.52
C GLU A 88 -17.19 12.47 -24.13
N LEU A 89 -16.49 13.60 -24.06
CA LEU A 89 -16.11 14.23 -22.80
C LEU A 89 -17.23 15.15 -22.33
N LEU A 90 -17.68 14.97 -21.09
CA LEU A 90 -18.68 15.85 -20.51
C LEU A 90 -18.01 17.13 -19.99
N ASN A 91 -18.47 18.29 -20.47
CA ASN A 91 -18.02 19.62 -20.07
C ASN A 91 -16.50 19.88 -20.19
N PHE A 92 -15.80 19.14 -21.07
CA PHE A 92 -14.34 19.18 -21.18
C PHE A 92 -13.64 18.94 -19.83
N ASP A 93 -14.19 18.04 -19.01
CA ASP A 93 -13.61 17.57 -17.76
C ASP A 93 -13.20 16.10 -17.89
N ARG A 94 -12.55 15.54 -16.87
CA ARG A 94 -12.14 14.12 -16.78
C ARG A 94 -13.34 13.22 -16.46
N VAL A 95 -14.38 13.38 -17.26
CA VAL A 95 -15.67 12.70 -17.17
C VAL A 95 -16.06 12.24 -18.56
N VAL A 96 -16.01 10.93 -18.79
CA VAL A 96 -16.36 10.32 -20.09
C VAL A 96 -17.82 9.88 -20.06
N LYS A 97 -18.58 10.21 -21.09
CA LYS A 97 -19.95 9.73 -21.29
C LYS A 97 -20.00 8.76 -22.47
N LEU A 98 -20.53 7.57 -22.22
CA LEU A 98 -20.84 6.56 -23.23
C LEU A 98 -22.36 6.50 -23.40
N THR A 99 -22.85 6.93 -24.56
CA THR A 99 -24.29 6.88 -24.89
C THR A 99 -24.65 5.47 -25.35
N LEU A 100 -25.69 4.90 -24.75
CA LEU A 100 -26.21 3.56 -25.02
C LEU A 100 -27.68 3.65 -25.48
N ASP A 101 -28.29 2.53 -25.89
CA ASP A 101 -29.66 2.51 -26.43
C ASP A 101 -30.72 3.05 -25.43
N GLU A 102 -30.67 2.60 -24.17
CA GLU A 102 -31.68 2.92 -23.15
C GLU A 102 -31.15 3.85 -22.03
N GLY A 103 -30.04 4.54 -22.28
CA GLY A 103 -29.39 5.36 -21.26
C GLY A 103 -27.96 5.74 -21.60
N TYR A 104 -27.16 6.03 -20.57
CA TYR A 104 -25.74 6.31 -20.74
C TYR A 104 -24.94 5.94 -19.50
N LEU A 105 -23.68 5.56 -19.73
CA LEU A 105 -22.69 5.37 -18.68
C LEU A 105 -21.83 6.65 -18.56
N VAL A 106 -21.59 7.09 -17.34
CA VAL A 106 -20.65 8.16 -17.04
C VAL A 106 -19.50 7.61 -16.21
N VAL A 107 -18.27 7.84 -16.65
CA VAL A 107 -17.04 7.46 -15.97
C VAL A 107 -16.35 8.73 -15.49
N GLU A 108 -16.32 8.93 -14.17
CA GLU A 108 -15.67 10.06 -13.52
C GLU A 108 -14.28 9.63 -13.04
N LEU A 109 -13.22 10.17 -13.63
CA LEU A 109 -11.82 9.90 -13.23
C LEU A 109 -11.35 10.88 -12.13
N LEU A 110 -12.28 11.63 -11.53
CA LEU A 110 -12.04 12.61 -10.47
C LEU A 110 -12.25 11.96 -9.11
N GLU A 111 -11.43 12.28 -8.11
CA GLU A 111 -11.59 11.68 -6.78
C GLU A 111 -12.82 12.23 -6.03
N PRO A 112 -13.66 11.36 -5.41
CA PRO A 112 -13.62 9.90 -5.50
C PRO A 112 -14.11 9.42 -6.88
N TRP A 113 -13.30 8.61 -7.57
CA TRP A 113 -13.64 8.13 -8.92
C TRP A 113 -14.92 7.30 -8.87
N ASN A 114 -15.71 7.38 -9.94
CA ASN A 114 -17.02 6.76 -9.95
C ASN A 114 -17.44 6.33 -11.36
N VAL A 115 -18.38 5.40 -11.41
CA VAL A 115 -19.09 5.04 -12.64
C VAL A 115 -20.57 5.07 -12.34
N VAL A 116 -21.33 5.75 -13.17
CA VAL A 116 -22.77 5.97 -12.99
C VAL A 116 -23.49 5.53 -14.24
N TYR A 117 -24.52 4.70 -14.11
CA TYR A 117 -25.45 4.43 -15.20
C TYR A 117 -26.74 5.23 -14.97
N VAL A 118 -27.13 5.99 -15.98
CA VAL A 118 -28.35 6.79 -16.00
C VAL A 118 -29.27 6.23 -17.07
N GLY A 119 -30.51 5.92 -16.69
CA GLY A 119 -31.52 5.41 -17.62
C GLY A 119 -32.09 6.50 -18.53
N GLY A 120 -32.86 6.09 -19.54
CA GLY A 120 -33.54 7.00 -20.46
C GLY A 120 -34.55 7.96 -19.81
N ASP A 121 -34.98 7.67 -18.57
CA ASP A 121 -35.80 8.57 -17.75
C ASP A 121 -34.99 9.66 -17.02
N GLY A 122 -33.67 9.71 -17.23
CA GLY A 122 -32.77 10.70 -16.61
C GLY A 122 -32.38 10.37 -15.17
N LEU A 123 -32.85 9.24 -14.62
CA LEU A 123 -32.57 8.83 -13.24
C LEU A 123 -31.41 7.84 -13.18
N ILE A 124 -30.58 7.99 -12.14
CA ILE A 124 -29.49 7.06 -11.84
C ILE A 124 -30.08 5.69 -11.50
N LYS A 125 -29.72 4.64 -12.26
CA LYS A 125 -30.13 3.26 -11.98
C LYS A 125 -29.04 2.45 -11.29
N TRP A 126 -27.78 2.84 -11.48
CA TRP A 126 -26.65 2.17 -10.85
C TRP A 126 -25.50 3.14 -10.62
N VAL A 127 -24.76 2.92 -9.52
CA VAL A 127 -23.53 3.63 -9.18
C VAL A 127 -22.49 2.63 -8.72
N LEU A 128 -21.24 2.85 -9.08
CA LEU A 128 -20.13 2.10 -8.51
C LEU A 128 -19.95 2.44 -7.02
N ARG A 129 -20.07 3.72 -6.68
CA ARG A 129 -19.98 4.23 -5.31
C ARG A 129 -21.04 5.31 -5.09
N SER A 130 -21.91 5.14 -4.09
CA SER A 130 -22.79 6.22 -3.65
C SER A 130 -21.95 7.36 -3.07
N TYR A 131 -22.28 8.60 -3.42
CA TYR A 131 -21.56 9.79 -2.98
C TYR A 131 -22.52 10.85 -2.47
N ARG A 132 -22.17 11.47 -1.33
CA ARG A 132 -22.91 12.61 -0.75
C ARG A 132 -21.91 13.69 -0.36
N GLY A 133 -21.82 14.73 -1.19
CA GLY A 133 -21.02 15.92 -0.94
C GLY A 133 -21.88 17.14 -0.63
N LYS A 134 -21.22 18.29 -0.43
CA LYS A 134 -21.91 19.59 -0.27
C LYS A 134 -22.54 20.05 -1.59
N ASP A 135 -21.82 19.89 -2.69
CA ASP A 135 -22.22 20.43 -3.99
C ASP A 135 -23.15 19.50 -4.77
N ARG A 136 -23.06 18.18 -4.53
CA ARG A 136 -23.90 17.19 -5.22
C ARG A 136 -24.07 15.89 -4.43
N VAL A 137 -25.11 15.15 -4.79
CA VAL A 137 -25.38 13.78 -4.32
C VAL A 137 -25.50 12.88 -5.54
N VAL A 138 -24.82 11.73 -5.52
CA VAL A 138 -24.88 10.71 -6.57
C VAL A 138 -25.37 9.43 -5.91
N ASN A 139 -26.63 9.09 -6.15
CA ASN A 139 -27.26 7.88 -5.61
C ASN A 139 -28.40 7.40 -6.52
N VAL A 140 -28.73 6.12 -6.44
CA VAL A 140 -29.82 5.51 -7.22
C VAL A 140 -31.14 6.23 -6.97
N GLY A 141 -31.90 6.48 -8.04
CA GLY A 141 -33.21 7.14 -8.03
C GLY A 141 -33.16 8.68 -8.10
N LEU A 142 -31.97 9.29 -8.10
CA LEU A 142 -31.80 10.74 -8.27
C LEU A 142 -31.42 11.10 -9.71
N GLU A 143 -31.68 12.34 -10.11
CA GLU A 143 -31.11 12.90 -11.34
C GLU A 143 -29.58 13.02 -11.23
N TYR A 144 -28.88 12.65 -12.30
CA TYR A 144 -27.43 12.78 -12.34
C TYR A 144 -27.00 14.25 -12.50
N LYS A 145 -26.03 14.66 -11.66
CA LYS A 145 -25.35 15.96 -11.77
C LYS A 145 -23.84 15.72 -11.88
N PRO A 146 -23.17 16.28 -12.91
CA PRO A 146 -21.72 16.16 -13.05
C PRO A 146 -20.98 16.83 -11.88
N PRO A 147 -19.68 16.52 -11.70
CA PRO A 147 -18.85 17.20 -10.71
C PRO A 147 -18.87 18.72 -10.92
N PRO A 148 -18.85 19.52 -9.84
CA PRO A 148 -18.78 20.98 -9.97
C PRO A 148 -17.46 21.38 -10.63
N GLN A 149 -17.53 22.26 -11.62
CA GLN A 149 -16.34 22.74 -12.32
C GLN A 149 -15.78 23.99 -11.63
N SER A 150 -14.47 23.96 -11.35
CA SER A 150 -13.71 25.08 -10.77
C SER A 150 -12.92 25.87 -11.81
N PHE A 151 -13.06 25.52 -13.08
CA PHE A 151 -12.31 26.06 -14.22
C PHE A 151 -13.24 26.54 -15.33
N VAL A 152 -12.74 27.40 -16.21
CA VAL A 152 -13.46 27.83 -17.42
C VAL A 152 -13.19 26.85 -18.55
N ASN A 153 -14.23 26.50 -19.32
CA ASN A 153 -14.09 25.59 -20.44
C ASN A 153 -13.16 26.20 -21.52
N PRO A 154 -12.04 25.54 -21.88
CA PRO A 154 -11.05 26.09 -22.82
C PRO A 154 -11.56 26.22 -24.26
N ILE A 155 -12.66 25.56 -24.63
CA ILE A 155 -13.32 25.69 -25.94
C ILE A 155 -14.59 26.57 -25.88
N GLY A 156 -14.77 27.31 -24.78
CA GLY A 156 -15.89 28.22 -24.56
C GLY A 156 -15.69 29.62 -25.17
N ASN A 157 -16.41 30.60 -24.62
CA ASN A 157 -16.29 31.99 -25.04
C ASN A 157 -14.93 32.59 -24.68
N ILE A 158 -14.23 33.16 -25.66
CA ILE A 158 -12.87 33.69 -25.48
C ILE A 158 -12.77 34.82 -24.45
N ASN A 159 -13.78 35.69 -24.36
CA ASN A 159 -13.76 36.82 -23.43
C ASN A 159 -13.91 36.35 -21.98
N ASP A 160 -14.78 35.36 -21.75
CA ASP A 160 -14.97 34.74 -20.44
C ASP A 160 -13.70 34.02 -20.01
N ILE A 161 -13.06 33.29 -20.95
CA ILE A 161 -11.79 32.61 -20.71
C ILE A 161 -10.72 33.63 -20.32
N MET A 162 -10.51 34.68 -21.12
CA MET A 162 -9.52 35.71 -20.83
C MET A 162 -9.75 36.38 -19.47
N THR A 163 -11.00 36.68 -19.13
CA THR A 163 -11.37 37.28 -17.84
C THR A 163 -11.03 36.33 -16.68
N ALA A 164 -11.37 35.05 -16.81
CA ALA A 164 -11.07 34.05 -15.80
C ALA A 164 -9.56 33.85 -15.59
N LEU A 165 -8.77 33.83 -16.66
CA LEU A 165 -7.31 33.64 -16.59
C LEU A 165 -6.60 34.78 -15.88
N ARG A 166 -7.09 36.02 -16.02
CA ARG A 166 -6.51 37.20 -15.34
C ARG A 166 -6.59 37.16 -13.81
N ASN A 167 -7.43 36.29 -13.25
CA ASN A 167 -7.56 36.09 -11.80
C ASN A 167 -6.42 35.23 -11.20
N TYR A 168 -5.52 34.70 -12.03
CA TYR A 168 -4.39 33.90 -11.58
C TYR A 168 -3.09 34.70 -11.65
N ASP A 169 -2.19 34.51 -10.67
CA ASP A 169 -0.97 35.33 -10.65
C ASP A 169 0.03 34.94 -11.75
N THR A 170 0.14 33.65 -12.11
CA THR A 170 1.16 33.13 -13.04
C THR A 170 0.56 32.37 -14.22
N VAL A 171 1.16 32.48 -15.41
CA VAL A 171 0.72 31.81 -16.66
C VAL A 171 0.48 30.32 -16.47
N GLY A 172 1.43 29.61 -15.86
CA GLY A 172 1.31 28.17 -15.64
C GLY A 172 0.10 27.80 -14.78
N ARG A 173 -0.22 28.60 -13.73
CA ARG A 173 -1.42 28.39 -12.90
C ARG A 173 -2.71 28.72 -13.65
N ALA A 174 -2.71 29.78 -14.46
CA ALA A 174 -3.87 30.13 -15.27
C ALA A 174 -4.23 29.00 -16.25
N ILE A 175 -3.24 28.42 -16.93
CA ILE A 175 -3.48 27.30 -17.84
C ILE A 175 -3.85 26.03 -17.07
N ALA A 176 -3.08 25.67 -16.04
CA ALA A 176 -3.27 24.40 -15.33
C ALA A 176 -4.58 24.35 -14.53
N ARG A 177 -4.91 25.42 -13.80
CA ARG A 177 -6.08 25.49 -12.91
C ARG A 177 -7.23 26.27 -13.54
N GLY A 178 -6.93 27.40 -14.18
CA GLY A 178 -7.95 28.24 -14.81
C GLY A 178 -8.65 27.55 -15.97
N LEU A 179 -7.93 26.82 -16.82
CA LEU A 179 -8.51 26.03 -17.93
C LEU A 179 -8.72 24.54 -17.60
N GLY A 180 -8.35 24.10 -16.39
CA GLY A 180 -8.45 22.69 -16.01
C GLY A 180 -7.52 21.74 -16.78
N LEU A 181 -6.51 22.24 -17.49
CA LEU A 181 -5.65 21.41 -18.36
C LEU A 181 -4.56 20.63 -17.59
N GLY A 182 -4.29 21.00 -16.34
CA GLY A 182 -3.24 20.40 -15.53
C GLY A 182 -1.83 20.94 -15.81
N GLY A 183 -0.91 20.68 -14.87
CA GLY A 183 0.43 21.29 -14.89
C GLY A 183 1.32 20.82 -16.04
N GLU A 184 1.20 19.56 -16.45
CA GLU A 184 1.96 19.02 -17.58
C GLU A 184 1.61 19.72 -18.90
N VAL A 185 0.31 19.86 -19.19
CA VAL A 185 -0.16 20.59 -20.37
C VAL A 185 0.19 22.07 -20.28
N ALA A 186 0.14 22.68 -19.09
CA ALA A 186 0.55 24.07 -18.91
C ALA A 186 2.02 24.29 -19.30
N ASN A 187 2.92 23.40 -18.87
CA ASN A 187 4.34 23.47 -19.24
C ASN A 187 4.52 23.33 -20.76
N GLU A 188 3.74 22.46 -21.40
CA GLU A 188 3.79 22.29 -22.86
C GLU A 188 3.33 23.53 -23.61
N VAL A 189 2.22 24.13 -23.17
CA VAL A 189 1.70 25.37 -23.75
C VAL A 189 2.73 26.49 -23.60
N CYS A 190 3.32 26.65 -22.41
CA CYS A 190 4.39 27.63 -22.17
C CYS A 190 5.59 27.41 -23.09
N ALA A 191 6.04 26.15 -23.25
CA ALA A 191 7.17 25.80 -24.10
C ALA A 191 6.89 26.15 -25.58
N ARG A 192 5.70 25.81 -26.09
CA ARG A 192 5.30 26.12 -27.48
C ARG A 192 5.08 27.60 -27.71
N ALA A 193 4.52 28.31 -26.73
CA ALA A 193 4.32 29.76 -26.78
C ALA A 193 5.63 30.55 -26.57
N SER A 194 6.73 29.88 -26.19
CA SER A 194 7.99 30.51 -25.79
C SER A 194 7.80 31.53 -24.65
N ILE A 195 6.95 31.19 -23.68
CA ILE A 195 6.64 32.01 -22.50
C ILE A 195 7.11 31.28 -21.24
N ASP A 196 7.77 31.98 -20.32
CA ASP A 196 8.04 31.40 -18.99
C ASP A 196 6.73 31.26 -18.21
N CYS A 197 6.40 30.03 -17.83
CA CYS A 197 5.23 29.66 -17.05
C CYS A 197 5.15 30.37 -15.68
N SER A 198 6.28 30.85 -15.15
CA SER A 198 6.35 31.63 -13.91
C SER A 198 5.99 33.11 -14.10
N SER A 199 5.89 33.58 -15.35
CA SER A 199 5.59 34.99 -15.64
C SER A 199 4.21 35.40 -15.12
N PRO A 200 4.04 36.66 -14.68
CA PRO A 200 2.72 37.18 -14.34
C PRO A 200 1.75 37.09 -15.53
N VAL A 201 0.52 36.59 -15.33
CA VAL A 201 -0.46 36.45 -16.43
C VAL A 201 -0.72 37.78 -17.15
N ASN A 202 -0.79 38.86 -16.38
CA ASN A 202 -1.04 40.20 -16.92
C ASN A 202 0.16 40.81 -17.67
N SER A 203 1.32 40.15 -17.65
CA SER A 203 2.53 40.60 -18.37
C SER A 203 2.70 39.96 -19.75
N VAL A 204 1.82 39.03 -20.14
CA VAL A 204 1.90 38.28 -21.39
C VAL A 204 0.65 38.45 -22.24
N ASP A 205 0.77 38.20 -23.55
CA ASP A 205 -0.39 38.15 -24.44
C ASP A 205 -1.14 36.83 -24.28
N ILE A 206 -2.31 36.87 -23.63
CA ILE A 206 -3.17 35.70 -23.41
C ILE A 206 -3.63 35.09 -24.74
N ASN A 207 -3.74 35.86 -25.83
CA ASN A 207 -4.16 35.32 -27.12
C ASN A 207 -3.14 34.32 -27.68
N SER A 208 -1.84 34.59 -27.52
CA SER A 208 -0.78 33.65 -27.92
C SER A 208 -0.91 32.30 -27.18
N ILE A 209 -1.22 32.33 -25.88
CA ILE A 209 -1.45 31.14 -25.05
C ILE A 209 -2.67 30.37 -25.55
N LEU A 210 -3.79 31.06 -25.76
CA LEU A 210 -5.04 30.45 -26.22
C LEU A 210 -4.92 29.89 -27.63
N SER A 211 -4.14 30.51 -28.50
CA SER A 211 -3.84 30.00 -29.85
C SER A 211 -3.14 28.64 -29.77
N VAL A 212 -2.13 28.51 -28.91
CA VAL A 212 -1.43 27.22 -28.69
C VAL A 212 -2.38 26.18 -28.09
N VAL A 213 -3.17 26.53 -27.07
CA VAL A 213 -4.16 25.62 -26.48
C VAL A 213 -5.13 25.09 -27.54
N ASN A 214 -5.72 25.98 -28.35
CA ASN A 214 -6.63 25.61 -29.44
C ASN A 214 -5.95 24.74 -30.49
N GLN A 215 -4.69 25.04 -30.84
CA GLN A 215 -3.93 24.21 -31.76
C GLN A 215 -3.74 22.78 -31.23
N LEU A 216 -3.38 22.61 -29.95
CA LEU A 216 -3.21 21.28 -29.35
C LEU A 216 -4.54 20.51 -29.35
N ILE A 217 -5.63 21.16 -28.92
CA ILE A 217 -6.97 20.56 -28.89
C ILE A 217 -7.41 20.14 -30.30
N ASN A 218 -7.24 21.01 -31.29
CA ASN A 218 -7.61 20.72 -32.68
C ASN A 218 -6.75 19.61 -33.29
N THR A 219 -5.45 19.59 -33.00
CA THR A 219 -4.53 18.53 -33.46
C THR A 219 -5.02 17.17 -32.97
N ILE A 220 -5.35 17.07 -31.68
CA ILE A 220 -5.85 15.84 -31.05
C ILE A 220 -7.24 15.47 -31.59
N ASN A 221 -8.17 16.43 -31.68
CA ASN A 221 -9.53 16.19 -32.18
C ASN A 221 -9.57 15.65 -33.61
N ASN A 222 -8.63 16.09 -34.45
CA ASN A 222 -8.50 15.64 -35.83
C ASN A 222 -7.73 14.31 -35.96
N GLY A 223 -7.30 13.70 -34.85
CA GLY A 223 -6.59 12.42 -34.85
C GLY A 223 -5.12 12.51 -35.30
N PHE A 224 -4.53 13.71 -35.36
CA PHE A 224 -3.11 13.89 -35.65
C PHE A 224 -2.26 13.61 -34.40
N LEU A 225 -2.21 12.33 -34.01
CA LEU A 225 -1.54 11.88 -32.79
C LEU A 225 -0.09 11.49 -33.08
N GLU A 226 0.78 11.73 -32.09
CA GLU A 226 2.13 11.17 -32.01
C GLU A 226 2.33 10.52 -30.63
N PRO A 227 1.67 9.38 -30.36
CA PRO A 227 1.68 8.71 -29.06
C PRO A 227 3.11 8.39 -28.60
N THR A 228 3.50 8.94 -27.45
CA THR A 228 4.88 8.82 -26.95
C THR A 228 4.89 8.55 -25.44
N ILE A 229 5.61 7.51 -25.03
CA ILE A 229 6.02 7.28 -23.65
C ILE A 229 7.42 7.83 -23.45
N TYR A 230 7.62 8.58 -22.39
CA TYR A 230 8.90 9.18 -22.02
C TYR A 230 9.51 8.45 -20.83
N TYR A 231 10.82 8.23 -20.87
CA TYR A 231 11.59 7.57 -19.82
C TYR A 231 12.68 8.49 -19.27
N SER A 232 12.94 8.39 -17.97
CA SER A 232 14.13 8.97 -17.34
C SER A 232 14.70 8.01 -16.28
N ASN A 233 16.02 7.83 -16.29
CA ASN A 233 16.72 6.83 -15.48
C ASN A 233 16.12 5.41 -15.61
N GLY A 234 15.69 5.04 -16.82
CA GLY A 234 15.03 3.76 -17.10
C GLY A 234 13.62 3.62 -16.54
N LEU A 235 13.00 4.69 -16.02
CA LEU A 235 11.64 4.67 -15.48
C LEU A 235 10.68 5.48 -16.37
N PRO A 236 9.45 5.00 -16.63
CA PRO A 236 8.47 5.73 -17.40
C PRO A 236 7.98 6.91 -16.55
N ILE A 237 8.11 8.11 -17.11
CA ILE A 237 7.72 9.35 -16.42
C ILE A 237 6.33 9.82 -16.83
N THR A 238 5.95 9.68 -18.10
CA THR A 238 4.64 10.08 -18.60
C THR A 238 4.39 9.53 -20.00
N VAL A 239 3.13 9.60 -20.43
CA VAL A 239 2.64 9.26 -21.77
C VAL A 239 1.81 10.42 -22.30
N THR A 240 2.02 10.82 -23.56
CA THR A 240 1.33 11.96 -24.17
C THR A 240 0.81 11.64 -25.58
N PRO A 241 -0.32 12.23 -26.00
CA PRO A 241 -0.96 11.92 -27.28
C PRO A 241 -0.26 12.58 -28.48
N ILE A 242 0.53 13.61 -28.23
CA ILE A 242 1.42 14.26 -29.19
C ILE A 242 2.78 14.46 -28.52
N LYS A 243 3.83 14.62 -29.30
CA LYS A 243 5.17 14.85 -28.76
C LYS A 243 5.24 16.21 -28.05
N PHE A 244 5.47 16.19 -26.74
CA PHE A 244 5.66 17.38 -25.93
C PHE A 244 7.12 17.86 -25.98
N LEU A 245 7.30 19.18 -26.11
CA LEU A 245 8.59 19.88 -26.07
C LEU A 245 9.07 20.13 -24.64
N SER A 246 8.14 20.23 -23.70
CA SER A 246 8.39 20.58 -22.31
C SER A 246 8.97 19.46 -21.45
N ILE A 247 8.91 18.21 -21.94
CA ILE A 247 9.33 17.03 -21.18
C ILE A 247 10.83 16.81 -21.35
N LYS A 248 11.53 16.67 -20.23
CA LYS A 248 12.93 16.20 -20.18
C LYS A 248 12.94 14.68 -20.04
N TYR A 249 13.67 14.00 -20.91
CA TYR A 249 13.72 12.54 -20.98
C TYR A 249 15.12 12.08 -21.44
N ASP A 250 15.43 10.83 -21.11
CA ASP A 250 16.63 10.13 -21.58
C ASP A 250 16.31 9.27 -22.80
N GLU A 251 15.11 8.67 -22.83
CA GLU A 251 14.63 7.80 -23.90
C GLU A 251 13.13 8.02 -24.15
N VAL A 252 12.67 7.73 -25.37
CA VAL A 252 11.26 7.72 -25.75
C VAL A 252 10.88 6.44 -26.48
N ARG A 253 9.65 5.98 -26.30
CA ARG A 253 9.04 4.91 -27.07
C ARG A 253 7.76 5.41 -27.75
N GLN A 254 7.71 5.29 -29.07
CA GLN A 254 6.55 5.73 -29.87
C GLN A 254 5.61 4.58 -30.20
N PHE A 255 4.32 4.89 -30.29
CA PHE A 255 3.26 3.93 -30.59
C PHE A 255 2.41 4.42 -31.75
N ARG A 256 1.66 3.50 -32.37
CA ARG A 256 0.75 3.82 -33.46
C ARG A 256 -0.56 4.43 -32.95
N LYS A 257 -1.12 3.87 -31.88
CA LYS A 257 -2.33 4.35 -31.22
C LYS A 257 -2.02 4.84 -29.81
N PHE A 258 -2.70 5.89 -29.38
CA PHE A 258 -2.55 6.45 -28.05
C PHE A 258 -3.09 5.53 -26.97
N ASN A 259 -4.20 4.83 -27.24
CA ASN A 259 -4.72 3.80 -26.34
C ASN A 259 -3.67 2.71 -26.03
N GLU A 260 -2.88 2.29 -27.03
CA GLU A 260 -1.80 1.30 -26.82
C GLU A 260 -0.68 1.85 -25.92
N ALA A 261 -0.30 3.12 -26.13
CA ALA A 261 0.71 3.78 -25.30
C ALA A 261 0.23 3.95 -23.86
N VAL A 262 -1.03 4.36 -23.66
CA VAL A 262 -1.65 4.48 -22.33
C VAL A 262 -1.73 3.12 -21.65
N ASP A 263 -2.11 2.07 -22.39
CA ASP A 263 -2.20 0.72 -21.83
C ASP A 263 -0.84 0.21 -21.35
N GLU A 264 0.20 0.35 -22.18
CA GLU A 264 1.57 -0.02 -21.83
C GLU A 264 2.10 0.79 -20.64
N TYR A 265 1.92 2.12 -20.66
CA TYR A 265 2.41 3.00 -19.60
C TYR A 265 1.81 2.64 -18.24
N PHE A 266 0.49 2.56 -18.15
CA PHE A 266 -0.15 2.29 -16.86
C PHE A 266 0.06 0.85 -16.41
N HIS A 267 0.15 -0.10 -17.33
CA HIS A 267 0.52 -1.48 -16.98
C HIS A 267 1.93 -1.56 -16.38
N GLU A 268 2.92 -0.90 -17.00
CA GLU A 268 4.29 -0.84 -16.48
C GLU A 268 4.34 -0.18 -15.09
N VAL A 269 3.55 0.87 -14.87
CA VAL A 269 3.43 1.55 -13.57
C VAL A 269 2.75 0.65 -12.53
N GLU A 270 1.61 0.02 -12.87
CA GLU A 270 0.82 -0.85 -11.99
C GLU A 270 1.64 -2.05 -11.50
N ILE A 271 2.36 -2.74 -12.41
CA ILE A 271 3.26 -3.85 -12.07
C ILE A 271 4.36 -3.41 -11.09
N ARG A 272 4.97 -2.25 -11.34
CA ARG A 272 6.05 -1.75 -10.48
C ARG A 272 5.55 -1.41 -9.10
N GLU A 273 4.43 -0.71 -9.00
CA GLU A 273 3.82 -0.39 -7.71
C GLU A 273 3.44 -1.66 -6.94
N GLU A 274 2.88 -2.67 -7.61
CA GLU A 274 2.56 -3.95 -6.97
C GLU A 274 3.82 -4.63 -6.43
N SER A 275 4.90 -4.67 -7.23
CA SER A 275 6.17 -5.23 -6.78
C SER A 275 6.72 -4.53 -5.54
N GLN A 276 6.67 -3.20 -5.54
CA GLN A 276 7.16 -2.39 -4.42
C GLN A 276 6.32 -2.63 -3.17
N ARG A 277 4.99 -2.72 -3.29
CA ARG A 277 4.10 -3.03 -2.17
C ARG A 277 4.38 -4.41 -1.59
N ARG A 278 4.57 -5.42 -2.44
CA ARG A 278 4.93 -6.79 -1.99
C ARG A 278 6.28 -6.79 -1.27
N LEU A 279 7.29 -6.12 -1.82
CA LEU A 279 8.61 -5.98 -1.19
C LEU A 279 8.53 -5.27 0.18
N VAL A 280 7.76 -4.18 0.28
CA VAL A 280 7.54 -3.48 1.57
C VAL A 280 6.82 -4.38 2.58
N SER A 281 5.86 -5.20 2.13
CA SER A 281 5.19 -6.17 3.00
C SER A 281 6.17 -7.22 3.54
N VAL A 282 6.99 -7.81 2.66
CA VAL A 282 7.99 -8.83 3.03
C VAL A 282 9.04 -8.26 3.99
N THR A 283 9.60 -7.08 3.67
CA THR A 283 10.57 -6.41 4.55
C THR A 283 9.98 -6.06 5.91
N GLY A 284 8.72 -5.64 5.97
CA GLY A 284 8.00 -5.41 7.22
C GLY A 284 7.78 -6.69 8.04
N GLU A 285 7.55 -7.85 7.39
CA GLU A 285 7.46 -9.15 8.07
C GLU A 285 8.82 -9.59 8.63
N ILE A 286 9.90 -9.47 7.84
CA ILE A 286 11.26 -9.76 8.28
C ILE A 286 11.63 -8.95 9.52
N ALA A 287 11.37 -7.63 9.52
CA ALA A 287 11.67 -6.76 10.65
C ALA A 287 10.92 -7.17 11.95
N LYS A 288 9.68 -7.69 11.84
CA LYS A 288 8.95 -8.22 13.00
C LYS A 288 9.60 -9.50 13.54
N LEU A 289 10.01 -10.40 12.65
CA LEU A 289 10.67 -11.66 13.03
C LEU A 289 12.04 -11.40 13.67
N GLU A 290 12.82 -10.46 13.13
CA GLU A 290 14.11 -10.04 13.72
C GLU A 290 13.93 -9.52 15.14
N LYS A 291 12.93 -8.66 15.39
CA LYS A 291 12.61 -8.19 16.74
C LYS A 291 12.25 -9.35 17.69
N SER A 292 11.48 -10.33 17.24
CA SER A 292 11.16 -11.52 18.04
C SER A 292 12.40 -12.37 18.34
N ILE A 293 13.36 -12.44 17.41
CA ILE A 293 14.65 -13.12 17.65
C ILE A 293 15.44 -12.39 18.73
N ASP A 294 15.52 -11.06 18.71
CA ASP A 294 16.24 -10.28 19.72
C ASP A 294 15.66 -10.51 21.13
N GLU A 295 14.33 -10.53 21.25
CA GLU A 295 13.64 -10.83 22.50
C GLU A 295 13.93 -12.25 23.00
N LEU A 296 13.94 -13.24 22.09
CA LEU A 296 14.30 -14.62 22.42
C LEU A 296 15.75 -14.75 22.86
N MET A 297 16.69 -14.04 22.22
CA MET A 297 18.11 -14.05 22.59
C MET A 297 18.32 -13.56 24.03
N ILE A 298 17.66 -12.46 24.41
CA ILE A 298 17.71 -11.94 25.78
C ILE A 298 17.15 -12.98 26.78
N ASN A 299 16.03 -13.63 26.44
CA ASN A 299 15.41 -14.64 27.29
C ASN A 299 16.30 -15.89 27.44
N ILE A 300 16.89 -16.37 26.36
CA ILE A 300 17.83 -17.51 26.38
C ILE A 300 18.98 -17.22 27.33
N GLU A 301 19.59 -16.03 27.21
CA GLU A 301 20.70 -15.63 28.09
C GLU A 301 20.27 -15.55 29.56
N ASN A 302 19.11 -14.96 29.84
CA ASN A 302 18.56 -14.89 31.19
C ASN A 302 18.27 -16.29 31.78
N PHE A 303 17.73 -17.21 30.98
CA PHE A 303 17.49 -18.59 31.42
C PHE A 303 18.79 -19.34 31.68
N ARG A 304 19.80 -19.18 30.81
CA ARG A 304 21.12 -19.80 30.99
C ARG A 304 21.80 -19.29 32.25
N ARG A 305 21.86 -17.96 32.44
CA ARG A 305 22.41 -17.34 33.65
C ARG A 305 21.68 -17.81 34.91
N GLY A 306 20.34 -17.79 34.90
CA GLY A 306 19.54 -18.25 36.04
C GLY A 306 19.72 -19.74 36.35
N SER A 307 19.89 -20.58 35.32
CA SER A 307 20.19 -22.01 35.49
C SER A 307 21.53 -22.22 36.18
N GLU A 308 22.57 -21.50 35.73
CA GLU A 308 23.92 -21.58 36.29
C GLU A 308 23.97 -21.10 37.75
N GLU A 309 23.30 -20.00 38.07
CA GLU A 309 23.18 -19.51 39.45
C GLU A 309 22.51 -20.53 40.37
N LEU A 310 21.45 -21.19 39.90
CA LEU A 310 20.75 -22.22 40.68
C LEU A 310 21.60 -23.48 40.85
N ARG A 311 22.33 -23.92 39.82
CA ARG A 311 23.28 -25.06 39.93
C ARG A 311 24.39 -24.75 40.93
N THR A 312 25.00 -23.59 40.82
CA THR A 312 26.04 -23.13 41.75
C THR A 312 25.54 -23.17 43.20
N LYS A 313 24.33 -22.65 43.45
CA LYS A 313 23.72 -22.71 44.80
C LYS A 313 23.44 -24.15 45.25
N ALA A 314 22.94 -25.00 44.37
CA ALA A 314 22.65 -26.39 44.68
C ALA A 314 23.93 -27.18 45.03
N GLU A 315 25.01 -26.98 44.27
CA GLU A 315 26.32 -27.59 44.52
C GLU A 315 26.93 -27.16 45.85
N VAL A 316 26.85 -25.86 46.19
CA VAL A 316 27.29 -25.37 47.51
C VAL A 316 26.49 -26.02 48.63
N LEU A 317 25.17 -26.06 48.52
CA LEU A 317 24.33 -26.71 49.53
C LEU A 317 24.62 -28.20 49.65
N LEU A 318 24.89 -28.88 48.53
CA LEU A 318 25.24 -30.30 48.50
C LEU A 318 26.57 -30.56 49.22
N ASN A 319 27.60 -29.76 48.92
CA ASN A 319 28.92 -29.88 49.52
C ASN A 319 28.90 -29.60 51.03
N TRP A 320 28.04 -28.68 51.49
CA TRP A 320 27.94 -28.25 52.88
C TRP A 320 26.74 -28.85 53.64
N LYS A 321 26.05 -29.84 53.04
CA LYS A 321 24.75 -30.35 53.51
C LYS A 321 24.72 -30.66 55.00
N TYR A 322 25.64 -31.49 55.48
CA TYR A 322 25.66 -31.94 56.87
C TYR A 322 25.91 -30.79 57.86
N VAL A 323 26.80 -29.86 57.52
CA VAL A 323 27.10 -28.67 58.34
C VAL A 323 25.88 -27.75 58.42
N ILE A 324 25.16 -27.59 57.31
CA ILE A 324 23.92 -26.80 57.26
C ILE A 324 22.83 -27.46 58.10
N GLU A 325 22.65 -28.78 58.01
CA GLU A 325 21.66 -29.52 58.82
C GLU A 325 21.91 -29.38 60.32
N GLU A 326 23.18 -29.44 60.73
CA GLU A 326 23.58 -29.20 62.12
C GLU A 326 23.30 -27.76 62.56
N LEU A 327 23.71 -26.77 61.75
CA LEU A 327 23.43 -25.35 62.00
C LEU A 327 21.92 -25.08 62.09
N LEU A 328 21.11 -25.62 61.18
CA LEU A 328 19.65 -25.49 61.24
C LEU A 328 19.08 -26.12 62.51
N GLY A 329 19.68 -27.22 63.00
CA GLY A 329 19.35 -27.80 64.31
C GLY A 329 19.58 -26.83 65.47
N ILE A 330 20.74 -26.16 65.50
CA ILE A 330 21.07 -25.13 66.48
C ILE A 330 20.08 -23.96 66.39
N LEU A 331 19.85 -23.45 65.18
CA LEU A 331 18.94 -22.33 64.94
C LEU A 331 17.49 -22.68 65.31
N ARG A 332 17.03 -23.91 65.11
CA ARG A 332 15.69 -24.36 65.56
C ARG A 332 15.54 -24.28 67.07
N ASN A 333 16.58 -24.68 67.82
CA ASN A 333 16.58 -24.58 69.27
C ASN A 333 16.51 -23.11 69.73
N TYR A 334 17.33 -22.24 69.14
CA TYR A 334 17.27 -20.80 69.43
C TYR A 334 15.91 -20.19 69.11
N TRP A 335 15.30 -20.56 67.99
CA TRP A 335 13.96 -20.08 67.62
C TRP A 335 12.88 -20.52 68.62
N SER A 336 12.99 -21.74 69.15
CA SER A 336 12.05 -22.26 70.15
C SER A 336 12.18 -21.58 71.51
N SER A 337 13.40 -21.18 71.89
CA SER A 337 13.69 -20.61 73.22
C SER A 337 13.65 -19.08 73.25
N TYR A 338 13.98 -18.40 72.15
CA TYR A 338 14.20 -16.94 72.11
C TYR A 338 13.55 -16.29 70.89
N LYS A 339 12.26 -16.55 70.69
CA LYS A 339 11.54 -16.19 69.46
C LYS A 339 11.59 -14.69 69.11
N ASP A 340 11.46 -13.81 70.10
CA ASP A 340 11.38 -12.36 69.90
C ASP A 340 12.76 -11.71 69.66
N GLU A 341 13.83 -12.33 70.16
CA GLU A 341 15.22 -11.86 70.01
C GLU A 341 16.01 -12.63 68.94
N PHE A 342 15.41 -13.69 68.38
CA PHE A 342 16.06 -14.65 67.49
C PHE A 342 16.85 -14.00 66.37
N GLN A 343 16.26 -13.02 65.68
CA GLN A 343 16.87 -12.37 64.53
C GLN A 343 18.17 -11.64 64.89
N GLU A 344 18.23 -11.00 66.06
CA GLU A 344 19.44 -10.30 66.52
C GLU A 344 20.50 -11.31 67.01
N LEU A 345 20.08 -12.40 67.67
CA LEU A 345 20.98 -13.43 68.18
C LEU A 345 21.74 -14.18 67.10
N ILE A 346 21.12 -14.41 65.94
CA ILE A 346 21.72 -15.20 64.86
C ILE A 346 22.43 -14.33 63.81
N LYS A 347 22.23 -13.01 63.84
CA LYS A 347 22.77 -12.11 62.81
C LYS A 347 24.29 -12.03 62.92
N GLY A 348 24.99 -12.42 61.85
CA GLY A 348 26.44 -12.47 61.82
C GLY A 348 27.05 -13.67 62.53
N MET A 349 26.24 -14.59 63.06
CA MET A 349 26.69 -15.88 63.59
C MET A 349 27.48 -16.64 62.53
N GLU A 350 28.61 -17.21 62.93
CA GLU A 350 29.44 -18.03 62.05
C GLU A 350 29.57 -19.43 62.65
N TYR A 351 29.33 -20.45 61.83
CA TYR A 351 29.37 -21.85 62.22
C TYR A 351 30.13 -22.65 61.18
N GLN A 352 31.31 -23.15 61.55
CA GLN A 352 32.18 -23.96 60.69
C GLN A 352 32.37 -23.38 59.27
N GLY A 353 32.52 -22.05 59.16
CA GLY A 353 32.73 -21.35 57.88
C GLY A 353 31.45 -20.91 57.16
N ILE A 354 30.27 -21.18 57.72
CA ILE A 354 28.98 -20.67 57.23
C ILE A 354 28.57 -19.45 58.05
N LYS A 355 28.28 -18.33 57.39
CA LYS A 355 27.84 -17.10 58.06
C LYS A 355 26.34 -16.86 57.87
N VAL A 356 25.62 -16.61 58.96
CA VAL A 356 24.21 -16.23 58.93
C VAL A 356 24.09 -14.74 58.60
N LYS A 357 23.55 -14.41 57.43
CA LYS A 357 23.36 -13.03 56.96
C LYS A 357 22.06 -12.40 57.46
N GLY A 358 21.03 -13.20 57.69
CA GLY A 358 19.76 -12.67 58.17
C GLY A 358 18.65 -13.72 58.20
N PHE A 359 17.49 -13.27 58.66
CA PHE A 359 16.31 -14.11 58.82
C PHE A 359 15.05 -13.33 58.47
N ILE A 360 14.11 -14.00 57.81
CA ILE A 360 12.80 -13.45 57.42
C ILE A 360 11.73 -14.15 58.28
N PRO A 361 11.21 -13.51 59.34
CA PRO A 361 10.29 -14.14 60.29
C PRO A 361 8.99 -14.66 59.66
N ARG A 362 8.44 -13.92 58.70
CA ARG A 362 7.15 -14.23 58.06
C ARG A 362 7.10 -15.65 57.49
N ASN A 363 8.18 -16.07 56.84
CA ASN A 363 8.29 -17.37 56.19
C ASN A 363 9.31 -18.29 56.87
N LYS A 364 9.89 -17.85 58.00
CA LYS A 364 10.97 -18.53 58.73
C LYS A 364 12.15 -18.92 57.84
N VAL A 365 12.61 -18.02 56.99
CA VAL A 365 13.72 -18.27 56.05
C VAL A 365 15.01 -17.69 56.60
N VAL A 366 16.05 -18.51 56.74
CA VAL A 366 17.41 -18.10 57.11
C VAL A 366 18.21 -17.88 55.83
N THR A 367 18.99 -16.81 55.79
CA THR A 367 19.92 -16.51 54.70
C THR A 367 21.34 -16.79 55.18
N LEU A 368 22.03 -17.69 54.49
CA LEU A 368 23.39 -18.13 54.78
C LEU A 368 24.33 -17.64 53.68
N ASP A 369 25.58 -17.35 54.06
CA ASP A 369 26.69 -17.06 53.16
C ASP A 369 27.74 -18.14 53.33
N ILE A 370 28.05 -18.83 52.23
CA ILE A 370 28.96 -19.97 52.19
C ILE A 370 29.97 -19.69 51.08
N GLY A 371 31.20 -19.33 51.45
CA GLY A 371 32.25 -19.00 50.49
C GLY A 371 31.90 -17.84 49.55
N GLY A 372 31.08 -16.87 50.00
CA GLY A 372 30.62 -15.73 49.20
C GLY A 372 29.32 -15.98 48.42
N ILE A 373 28.82 -17.21 48.42
CA ILE A 373 27.55 -17.57 47.77
C ILE A 373 26.43 -17.50 48.80
N THR A 374 25.43 -16.67 48.51
CA THR A 374 24.29 -16.47 49.41
C THR A 374 23.13 -17.40 49.04
N VAL A 375 22.70 -18.20 50.03
CA VAL A 375 21.61 -19.18 49.90
C VAL A 375 20.55 -18.92 50.97
N SER A 376 19.28 -19.12 50.63
CA SER A 376 18.15 -18.90 51.55
C SER A 376 17.38 -20.20 51.72
N LEU A 377 17.20 -20.62 52.97
CA LEU A 377 16.60 -21.91 53.33
C LEU A 377 15.55 -21.71 54.42
N PRO A 378 14.37 -22.34 54.34
CA PRO A 378 13.45 -22.39 55.48
C PRO A 378 14.11 -23.08 56.68
N LEU A 379 13.89 -22.56 57.89
CA LEU A 379 14.48 -23.05 59.13
C LEU A 379 14.18 -24.54 59.41
N ASN A 380 13.02 -25.00 58.94
CA ASN A 380 12.53 -26.36 59.11
C ASN A 380 12.61 -27.19 57.81
N ALA A 381 13.32 -26.71 56.79
CA ALA A 381 13.46 -27.46 55.54
C ALA A 381 14.37 -28.68 55.71
N ASP A 382 14.07 -29.73 54.95
CA ASP A 382 15.03 -30.78 54.62
C ASP A 382 16.01 -30.22 53.58
N VAL A 383 17.30 -30.24 53.90
CA VAL A 383 18.33 -29.64 53.03
C VAL A 383 18.46 -30.42 51.73
N GLY A 384 18.25 -31.74 51.75
CA GLY A 384 18.24 -32.59 50.56
C GLY A 384 17.11 -32.23 49.60
N ASP A 385 15.90 -32.00 50.13
CA ASP A 385 14.76 -31.56 49.32
C ASP A 385 15.01 -30.20 48.67
N VAL A 386 15.61 -29.26 49.39
CA VAL A 386 15.95 -27.93 48.82
C VAL A 386 17.01 -28.04 47.73
N ILE A 387 18.03 -28.88 47.90
CA ILE A 387 19.03 -29.15 46.85
C ILE A 387 18.34 -29.72 45.60
N ASN A 388 17.46 -30.71 45.78
CA ASN A 388 16.70 -31.31 44.68
C ASN A 388 15.81 -30.28 43.97
N GLU A 389 15.13 -29.41 44.71
CA GLU A 389 14.32 -28.32 44.14
C GLU A 389 15.16 -27.37 43.27
N LEU A 390 16.34 -26.97 43.76
CA LEU A 390 17.23 -26.07 43.02
C LEU A 390 17.75 -26.71 41.74
N PHE A 391 18.19 -27.97 41.78
CA PHE A 391 18.60 -28.69 40.56
C PHE A 391 17.45 -28.87 39.57
N ASN A 392 16.25 -29.20 40.06
CA ASN A 392 15.06 -29.34 39.21
C ASN A 392 14.69 -28.01 38.54
N ARG A 393 14.72 -26.90 39.28
CA ARG A 393 14.47 -25.55 38.74
C ARG A 393 15.55 -25.13 37.75
N ALA A 394 16.82 -25.44 38.03
CA ALA A 394 17.91 -25.19 37.09
C ALA A 394 17.72 -25.95 35.77
N LYS A 395 17.35 -27.24 35.85
CA LYS A 395 17.01 -28.09 34.69
C LYS A 395 15.78 -27.57 33.93
N GLU A 396 14.80 -27.02 34.63
CA GLU A 396 13.63 -26.40 33.98
C GLU A 396 14.03 -25.15 33.18
N LEU A 397 14.89 -24.28 33.73
CA LEU A 397 15.42 -23.11 33.03
C LEU A 397 16.26 -23.51 31.81
N GLU A 398 17.10 -24.55 31.94
CA GLU A 398 17.87 -25.09 30.82
C GLU A 398 16.96 -25.62 29.70
N ARG A 399 15.89 -26.35 30.06
CA ARG A 399 14.89 -26.80 29.09
C ARG A 399 14.20 -25.61 28.41
N LYS A 400 13.86 -24.55 29.16
CA LYS A 400 13.27 -23.32 28.59
C LYS A 400 14.22 -22.63 27.63
N ALA A 401 15.52 -22.54 27.95
CA ALA A 401 16.54 -22.01 27.05
C ALA A 401 16.60 -22.81 25.74
N LYS A 402 16.68 -24.14 25.83
CA LYS A 402 16.73 -25.02 24.66
C LYS A 402 15.48 -24.89 23.77
N SER A 403 14.28 -24.87 24.36
CA SER A 403 13.04 -24.66 23.60
C SER A 403 12.97 -23.27 22.95
N ALA A 404 13.50 -22.24 23.60
CA ALA A 404 13.59 -20.90 23.02
C ALA A 404 14.60 -20.84 21.86
N GLU A 405 15.71 -21.57 21.93
CA GLU A 405 16.67 -21.73 20.82
C GLU A 405 16.04 -22.44 19.62
N GLU A 406 15.29 -23.52 19.83
CA GLU A 406 14.56 -24.21 18.77
C GLU A 406 13.54 -23.30 18.09
N ALA A 407 12.81 -22.48 18.87
CA ALA A 407 11.90 -21.48 18.33
C ALA A 407 12.65 -20.41 17.52
N MET A 408 13.77 -19.90 18.03
CA MET A 408 14.61 -18.93 17.34
C MET A 408 15.14 -19.47 16.00
N ASN A 409 15.55 -20.73 15.93
CA ASN A 409 16.02 -21.35 14.69
C ASN A 409 14.91 -21.41 13.62
N LYS A 410 13.68 -21.77 14.00
CA LYS A 410 12.54 -21.74 13.08
C LYS A 410 12.25 -20.34 12.54
N LEU A 411 12.39 -19.31 13.38
CA LEU A 411 12.24 -17.92 12.93
C LEU A 411 13.34 -17.51 11.93
N ARG A 412 14.59 -17.95 12.16
CA ARG A 412 15.70 -17.72 11.23
C ARG A 412 15.49 -18.40 9.88
N GLU A 413 15.05 -19.66 9.88
CA GLU A 413 14.68 -20.38 8.66
C GLU A 413 13.59 -19.63 7.89
N ARG A 414 12.55 -19.15 8.59
CA ARG A 414 11.47 -18.37 7.98
C ARG A 414 11.97 -17.05 7.37
N ILE A 415 12.92 -16.36 8.00
CA ILE A 415 13.51 -15.14 7.43
C ILE A 415 14.25 -15.45 6.12
N GLU A 416 15.01 -16.54 6.05
CA GLU A 416 15.72 -16.93 4.83
C GLU A 416 14.75 -17.33 3.70
N GLU A 417 13.66 -18.04 4.01
CA GLU A 417 12.59 -18.31 3.05
C GLU A 417 12.00 -17.01 2.47
N LEU A 418 11.69 -16.03 3.32
CA LEU A 418 11.13 -14.74 2.91
C LEU A 418 12.11 -13.93 2.06
N LYS A 419 13.42 -13.98 2.36
CA LYS A 419 14.45 -13.35 1.53
C LYS A 419 14.50 -13.95 0.14
N LEU A 420 14.51 -15.29 0.04
CA LEU A 420 14.47 -15.99 -1.24
C LEU A 420 13.19 -15.68 -2.03
N GLU A 421 12.06 -15.58 -1.35
CA GLU A 421 10.79 -15.18 -1.95
C GLU A 421 10.86 -13.75 -2.51
N SER A 422 11.43 -12.81 -1.76
CA SER A 422 11.66 -11.43 -2.18
C SER A 422 12.52 -11.34 -3.45
N GLU A 423 13.60 -12.11 -3.52
CA GLU A 423 14.46 -12.18 -4.70
C GLU A 423 13.71 -12.74 -5.91
N ARG A 424 12.95 -13.82 -5.74
CA ARG A 424 12.11 -14.40 -6.80
C ARG A 424 11.03 -13.43 -7.28
N LEU A 425 10.39 -12.70 -6.37
CA LEU A 425 9.39 -11.68 -6.69
C LEU A 425 10.00 -10.54 -7.52
N SER A 426 11.21 -10.11 -7.19
CA SER A 426 11.90 -9.08 -7.98
C SER A 426 12.18 -9.52 -9.43
N ALA A 427 12.36 -10.83 -9.64
CA ALA A 427 12.57 -11.43 -10.95
C ALA A 427 11.25 -11.66 -11.72
N SER A 428 10.21 -12.20 -11.08
CA SER A 428 8.94 -12.58 -11.72
C SER A 428 8.09 -11.39 -12.17
N VAL A 429 8.20 -10.26 -11.48
CA VAL A 429 7.56 -8.98 -11.85
C VAL A 429 7.97 -8.51 -13.25
N ARG A 430 9.12 -8.98 -13.77
CA ARG A 430 9.54 -8.70 -15.15
C ARG A 430 8.88 -9.60 -16.20
N GLU A 431 8.31 -10.74 -15.81
CA GLU A 431 7.81 -11.77 -16.74
C GLU A 431 6.29 -11.94 -16.73
N SER A 432 5.61 -11.61 -15.63
CA SER A 432 4.17 -11.85 -15.49
C SER A 432 3.32 -10.71 -16.04
N SER A 433 3.22 -10.61 -17.36
CA SER A 433 2.02 -10.02 -17.96
C SER A 433 1.61 -10.79 -19.21
N VAL A 434 0.47 -11.47 -19.10
CA VAL A 434 -0.16 -12.13 -20.23
C VAL A 434 -0.78 -11.05 -21.09
N ARG A 435 -0.21 -10.82 -22.26
CA ARG A 435 -0.72 -9.86 -23.24
C ARG A 435 -1.80 -10.54 -24.08
N VAL A 436 -3.04 -10.11 -23.97
CA VAL A 436 -4.13 -10.57 -24.85
C VAL A 436 -4.10 -9.71 -26.12
N ILE A 437 -3.93 -10.31 -27.28
CA ILE A 437 -3.84 -9.58 -28.56
C ILE A 437 -5.23 -9.02 -28.92
N TYR A 438 -5.30 -7.72 -29.22
CA TYR A 438 -6.50 -7.04 -29.72
C TYR A 438 -7.02 -7.68 -31.02
N GLY A 439 -8.34 -7.77 -31.18
CA GLY A 439 -8.94 -8.26 -32.43
C GLY A 439 -8.75 -9.77 -32.66
N ALA A 440 -8.34 -10.52 -31.64
CA ALA A 440 -8.36 -11.97 -31.70
C ALA A 440 -9.81 -12.45 -31.95
N ARG A 441 -10.08 -12.92 -33.17
CA ARG A 441 -11.00 -14.04 -33.34
C ARG A 441 -10.35 -15.18 -32.58
N GLU A 442 -10.89 -15.60 -31.44
CA GLU A 442 -11.04 -17.01 -31.10
C GLU A 442 -11.59 -17.28 -29.69
N TRP A 443 -12.19 -18.47 -29.66
CA TRP A 443 -12.89 -19.29 -28.68
C TRP A 443 -12.56 -19.09 -27.20
N PHE A 444 -13.50 -18.47 -26.49
CA PHE A 444 -13.73 -18.79 -25.09
C PHE A 444 -15.25 -18.87 -24.94
N GLU A 445 -15.75 -20.11 -24.91
CA GLU A 445 -17.08 -20.46 -24.41
C GLU A 445 -17.19 -20.14 -22.92
#